data_AF-A0A1T4U4V8-F1
#
_entry.id   AF-A0A1T4U4V8-F1
#
_cell.length_a   1.000
_cell.length_b   1.000
_cell.length_c   1.000
_cell.angle_alpha   90.00
_cell.angle_beta   90.00
_cell.angle_gamma   90.00
#
_symmetry.space_group_name_H-M   'P 1'
#
loop_
_entity.id
_entity.type
_entity.pdbx_description
1 polymer ?
#
loop_
_entity_poly.entity_id
_entity_poly.type
_entity_poly.pdbx_seq_one_letter_code
_entity_poly.pdbx_strand_id
1 'polypeptide(L)'
;MKKAIILLAVCLPISMQFAAGMSSVSRTDMPVVVVRDWTKSATATWPAMKDGKTLWYKLDKKAGLWWSADGKKWAAVKEGAWMDKDGKWLKIHEHKLVWSTDGKSWSEVPEWKWEGSDGKWYKFDNNWTLWVNE
;
A
#
# COMPACT_ATOMS: atom_id res chain seq x y z
N MET A 1 -39.69 -13.15 30.50
CA MET A 1 -40.20 -13.35 31.88
C MET A 1 -39.31 -14.36 32.60
N LYS A 2 -38.69 -13.95 33.73
CA LYS A 2 -38.19 -14.79 34.86
C LYS A 2 -36.98 -15.71 34.51
N LYS A 3 -35.85 -15.79 35.24
CA LYS A 3 -35.53 -15.74 36.68
C LYS A 3 -34.03 -15.35 36.85
N ALA A 4 -33.68 -14.38 37.71
CA ALA A 4 -33.10 -14.52 39.07
C ALA A 4 -31.81 -15.39 39.13
N ILE A 5 -30.61 -14.80 39.19
CA ILE A 5 -29.82 -14.38 40.37
C ILE A 5 -29.67 -15.49 41.44
N ILE A 6 -28.43 -15.99 41.60
CA ILE A 6 -27.92 -16.52 42.87
C ILE A 6 -26.51 -15.92 43.10
N LEU A 7 -26.41 -15.12 44.15
CA LEU A 7 -25.16 -14.68 44.78
C LEU A 7 -24.45 -15.87 45.41
N LEU A 8 -23.12 -15.90 45.30
CA LEU A 8 -22.27 -16.60 46.26
C LEU A 8 -21.14 -15.66 46.68
N ALA A 9 -21.32 -15.09 47.87
CA ALA A 9 -20.33 -14.31 48.58
C ALA A 9 -19.38 -15.27 49.31
N VAL A 10 -18.09 -15.18 49.00
CA VAL A 10 -17.04 -15.78 49.84
C VAL A 10 -16.04 -14.67 50.16
N CYS A 11 -16.08 -14.28 51.43
CA CYS A 11 -15.25 -13.27 52.08
C CYS A 11 -14.02 -13.96 52.66
N LEU A 12 -12.80 -13.58 52.25
CA LEU A 12 -11.55 -13.92 52.92
C LEU A 12 -10.50 -12.80 52.73
N PRO A 13 -9.51 -12.68 53.64
CA PRO A 13 -9.19 -11.42 54.31
C PRO A 13 -8.12 -10.54 53.66
N ILE A 14 -8.21 -9.27 54.07
CA ILE A 14 -7.35 -8.11 53.85
C ILE A 14 -5.88 -8.46 54.12
N SER A 15 -5.05 -8.32 53.10
CA SER A 15 -3.59 -8.19 53.23
C SER A 15 -3.20 -6.76 52.87
N MET A 16 -2.95 -5.92 53.87
CA MET A 16 -2.33 -4.61 53.68
C MET A 16 -0.87 -4.82 53.29
N GLN A 17 -0.52 -4.51 52.04
CA GLN A 17 0.86 -4.38 51.60
C GLN A 17 1.10 -2.94 51.19
N PHE A 18 1.82 -2.20 52.04
CA PHE A 18 2.42 -0.92 51.66
C PHE A 18 3.60 -1.23 50.73
N ALA A 19 3.36 -1.16 49.41
CA ALA A 19 4.44 -1.08 48.43
C ALA A 19 4.79 0.40 48.22
N ALA A 20 5.87 0.83 48.86
CA ALA A 20 6.55 2.07 48.50
C ALA A 20 7.29 1.86 47.16
N GLY A 21 7.14 2.81 46.25
CA GLY A 21 8.14 3.08 45.21
C GLY A 21 8.03 2.25 43.94
N MET A 22 7.55 2.89 42.88
CA MET A 22 8.34 3.19 41.66
C MET A 22 7.34 3.63 40.60
N SER A 23 7.22 4.94 40.39
CA SER A 23 6.63 5.48 39.18
C SER A 23 7.53 5.05 38.02
N SER A 24 7.22 3.91 37.40
CA SER A 24 7.76 3.60 36.08
C SER A 24 7.20 4.66 35.15
N VAL A 25 8.05 5.61 34.77
CA VAL A 25 7.83 6.44 33.60
C VAL A 25 7.64 5.46 32.44
N SER A 26 6.39 5.19 32.07
CA SER A 26 6.10 4.56 30.78
C SER A 26 6.70 5.48 29.74
N ARG A 27 7.86 5.10 29.21
CA ARG A 27 8.33 5.69 27.96
C ARG A 27 7.23 5.40 26.97
N THR A 28 6.54 6.45 26.56
CA THR A 28 5.80 6.46 25.32
C THR A 28 6.84 6.14 24.26
N ASP A 29 6.95 4.86 23.87
CA ASP A 29 7.56 4.48 22.61
C ASP A 29 6.73 5.18 21.55
N MET A 30 7.14 6.40 21.22
CA MET A 30 6.65 7.07 20.02
C MET A 30 6.97 6.10 18.89
N PRO A 31 5.98 5.69 18.07
CA PRO A 31 6.28 4.90 16.90
C PRO A 31 7.31 5.69 16.10
N VAL A 32 8.50 5.11 15.92
CA VAL A 32 9.48 5.65 14.98
C VAL A 32 8.79 5.58 13.63
N VAL A 33 8.25 6.72 13.18
CA VAL A 33 7.73 6.88 11.84
C VAL A 33 8.96 6.87 10.95
N VAL A 34 9.28 5.69 10.41
CA VAL A 34 10.27 5.57 9.35
C VAL A 34 9.65 6.23 8.12
N VAL A 35 9.85 7.54 7.99
CA VAL A 35 9.55 8.25 6.75
C VAL A 35 10.60 7.79 5.76
N ARG A 36 10.17 6.96 4.81
CA ARG A 36 11.04 6.48 3.74
C ARG A 36 10.99 7.50 2.61
N ASP A 37 12.15 7.87 2.09
CA ASP A 37 12.27 8.87 1.04
C ASP A 37 11.96 8.26 -0.34
N TRP A 38 11.46 9.10 -1.24
CA TRP A 38 11.30 8.71 -2.64
C TRP A 38 12.66 8.61 -3.32
N THR A 39 12.94 7.46 -3.92
CA THR A 39 14.15 7.22 -4.70
C THR A 39 13.80 6.88 -6.14
N LYS A 40 14.67 7.27 -7.08
CA LYS A 40 14.47 6.95 -8.49
C LYS A 40 14.64 5.44 -8.68
N SER A 41 13.67 4.78 -9.33
CA SER A 41 13.77 3.35 -9.62
C SER A 41 14.93 3.07 -10.57
N ALA A 42 15.83 2.16 -10.19
CA ALA A 42 16.98 1.77 -11.00
C ALA A 42 16.56 1.02 -12.28
N THR A 43 15.47 0.25 -12.23
CA THR A 43 14.99 -0.57 -13.34
C THR A 43 13.86 0.10 -14.13
N ALA A 44 13.23 1.14 -13.56
CA ALA A 44 12.01 1.73 -14.08
C ALA A 44 10.89 0.70 -14.31
N THR A 45 10.86 -0.35 -13.48
CA THR A 45 9.84 -1.40 -13.51
C THR A 45 9.05 -1.41 -12.21
N TRP A 46 7.76 -1.71 -12.29
CA TRP A 46 6.89 -1.92 -11.12
C TRP A 46 6.05 -3.19 -11.27
N PRO A 47 5.63 -3.82 -10.17
CA PRO A 47 4.81 -5.02 -10.21
C PRO A 47 3.31 -4.69 -10.16
N ALA A 48 2.52 -5.37 -10.98
CA ALA A 48 1.06 -5.37 -10.88
C ALA A 48 0.49 -6.79 -11.02
N MET A 49 -0.67 -7.01 -10.41
CA MET A 49 -1.38 -8.29 -10.49
C MET A 49 -2.18 -8.38 -11.78
N LYS A 50 -2.05 -9.49 -12.48
CA LYS A 50 -2.87 -9.85 -13.64
C LYS A 50 -3.13 -11.36 -13.60
N ASP A 51 -4.41 -11.75 -13.67
CA ASP A 51 -4.83 -13.16 -13.67
C ASP A 51 -4.23 -13.97 -12.50
N GLY A 52 -4.17 -13.35 -11.31
CA GLY A 52 -3.62 -13.97 -10.09
C GLY A 52 -2.09 -14.09 -10.06
N LYS A 53 -1.38 -13.51 -11.01
CA LYS A 53 0.09 -13.53 -11.08
C LYS A 53 0.65 -12.12 -11.06
N THR A 54 1.77 -11.94 -10.38
CA THR A 54 2.54 -10.69 -10.46
C THR A 54 3.30 -10.64 -11.77
N LEU A 55 3.07 -9.57 -12.55
CA LEU A 55 3.81 -9.24 -13.75
C LEU A 55 4.56 -7.92 -13.54
N TRP A 56 5.69 -7.77 -14.21
CA TRP A 56 6.48 -6.55 -14.23
C TRP A 56 6.02 -5.64 -15.36
N TYR A 57 5.87 -4.36 -15.08
CA TYR A 57 5.47 -3.35 -16.05
C TYR A 57 6.55 -2.28 -16.18
N LYS A 58 6.63 -1.65 -17.35
CA LYS A 58 7.47 -0.48 -17.62
C LYS A 58 6.88 0.41 -18.70
N LEU A 59 7.35 1.65 -18.76
CA LEU A 59 7.11 2.55 -19.90
C LEU A 59 8.29 2.55 -20.88
N ASP A 60 7.99 2.72 -22.16
CA ASP A 60 8.99 3.11 -23.15
C ASP A 60 9.10 4.65 -23.28
N LYS A 61 9.99 5.11 -24.18
CA LYS A 61 10.24 6.55 -24.41
C LYS A 61 9.03 7.32 -24.93
N LYS A 62 8.00 6.64 -25.42
CA LYS A 62 6.75 7.22 -25.94
C LYS A 62 5.58 7.00 -24.97
N ALA A 63 5.87 6.68 -23.70
CA ALA A 63 4.88 6.31 -22.70
C ALA A 63 4.02 5.08 -23.09
N GLY A 64 4.52 4.23 -23.99
CA GLY A 64 3.92 2.93 -24.28
C GLY A 64 4.11 1.98 -23.10
N LEU A 65 3.06 1.27 -22.70
CA LEU A 65 3.08 0.33 -21.59
C LEU A 65 3.51 -1.07 -22.04
N TRP A 66 4.47 -1.65 -21.33
CA TRP A 66 5.00 -2.99 -21.58
C TRP A 66 4.93 -3.85 -20.33
N TRP A 67 4.73 -5.15 -20.49
CA TRP A 67 4.73 -6.12 -19.40
C TRP A 67 5.72 -7.26 -19.64
N SER A 68 6.14 -7.91 -18.56
CA SER A 68 7.02 -9.08 -18.58
C SER A 68 6.72 -10.01 -17.40
N ALA A 69 6.70 -11.32 -17.65
CA ALA A 69 6.60 -12.33 -16.59
C ALA A 69 7.97 -12.66 -15.96
N ASP A 70 9.07 -12.44 -16.69
CA ASP A 70 10.44 -12.81 -16.28
C ASP A 70 11.37 -11.59 -16.07
N GLY A 71 10.86 -10.38 -16.28
CA GLY A 71 11.63 -9.13 -16.28
C GLY A 71 12.58 -8.97 -17.48
N LYS A 72 12.64 -9.95 -18.39
CA LYS A 72 13.63 -10.03 -19.48
C LYS A 72 12.97 -9.90 -20.85
N LYS A 73 11.88 -10.63 -21.09
CA LYS A 73 11.10 -10.58 -22.33
C LYS A 73 9.88 -9.70 -22.12
N TRP A 74 9.74 -8.69 -22.97
CA TRP A 74 8.73 -7.66 -22.82
C TRP A 74 7.72 -7.71 -23.97
N ALA A 75 6.45 -7.54 -23.64
CA ALA A 75 5.36 -7.45 -24.62
C ALA A 75 4.53 -6.19 -24.35
N ALA A 76 4.06 -5.54 -25.42
CA ALA A 76 3.21 -4.37 -25.30
C ALA A 76 1.86 -4.74 -24.65
N VAL A 77 1.38 -3.90 -23.73
CA VAL A 77 0.04 -4.01 -23.17
C VAL A 77 -0.93 -3.29 -24.09
N LYS A 78 -1.69 -4.04 -24.89
CA LYS A 78 -2.61 -3.45 -25.89
C LYS A 78 -3.67 -2.52 -25.28
N GLU A 79 -4.13 -2.84 -24.08
CA GLU A 79 -5.13 -2.06 -23.35
C GLU A 79 -4.53 -0.82 -22.67
N GLY A 80 -3.19 -0.74 -22.58
CA GLY A 80 -2.48 0.38 -21.95
C GLY A 80 -2.73 0.55 -20.45
N ALA A 81 -3.29 -0.46 -19.78
CA ALA A 81 -3.68 -0.38 -18.38
C ALA A 81 -3.04 -1.47 -17.49
N TRP A 82 -2.88 -1.16 -16.20
CA TRP A 82 -2.42 -2.08 -15.16
C TRP A 82 -3.24 -1.89 -13.88
N MET A 83 -3.23 -2.86 -12.98
CA MET A 83 -3.94 -2.75 -11.69
C MET A 83 -2.98 -2.29 -10.58
N ASP A 84 -3.44 -1.43 -9.69
CA ASP A 84 -2.79 -1.23 -8.39
C ASP A 84 -3.17 -2.33 -7.38
N LYS A 85 -2.67 -2.20 -6.16
CA LYS A 85 -2.98 -3.12 -5.05
C LYS A 85 -4.47 -3.26 -4.75
N ASP A 86 -5.23 -2.18 -4.87
CA ASP A 86 -6.67 -2.16 -4.56
C ASP A 86 -7.54 -2.65 -5.73
N GLY A 87 -6.91 -3.00 -6.84
CA GLY A 87 -7.57 -3.47 -8.05
C GLY A 87 -8.19 -2.35 -8.90
N LYS A 88 -7.78 -1.10 -8.68
CA LYS A 88 -8.11 -0.01 -9.58
C LYS A 88 -7.26 -0.14 -10.84
N TRP A 89 -7.86 0.14 -11.98
CA TRP A 89 -7.17 0.19 -13.26
C TRP A 89 -6.49 1.54 -13.41
N LEU A 90 -5.21 1.55 -13.72
CA LEU A 90 -4.42 2.74 -14.03
C LEU A 90 -4.02 2.71 -15.50
N LYS A 91 -3.98 3.87 -16.15
CA LYS A 91 -3.42 4.02 -17.49
C LYS A 91 -2.91 5.44 -17.72
N ILE A 92 -2.12 5.60 -18.77
CA ILE A 92 -1.73 6.92 -19.27
C ILE A 92 -2.74 7.36 -20.32
N HIS A 93 -3.35 8.53 -20.10
CA HIS A 93 -4.30 9.12 -21.02
C HIS A 93 -4.09 10.64 -21.04
N GLU A 94 -3.97 11.23 -22.23
CA GLU A 94 -3.75 12.68 -22.40
C GLU A 94 -2.61 13.25 -21.54
N HIS A 95 -1.47 12.53 -21.52
CA HIS A 95 -0.29 12.87 -20.70
C HIS A 95 -0.55 12.92 -19.18
N LYS A 96 -1.59 12.24 -18.69
CA LYS A 96 -1.89 12.11 -17.26
C LYS A 96 -1.96 10.66 -16.84
N LEU A 97 -1.61 10.39 -15.59
CA LEU A 97 -1.94 9.13 -14.95
C LEU A 97 -3.39 9.19 -14.47
N VAL A 98 -4.23 8.30 -14.99
CA VAL A 98 -5.65 8.21 -14.60
C VAL A 98 -5.96 6.84 -14.04
N TRP A 99 -6.96 6.76 -13.17
CA TRP A 99 -7.47 5.53 -12.58
C TRP A 99 -8.97 5.36 -12.78
N SER A 100 -9.42 4.11 -12.67
CA SER A 100 -10.83 3.72 -12.79
C SER A 100 -11.13 2.47 -11.95
N THR A 101 -12.32 2.42 -11.36
CA THR A 101 -12.84 1.22 -10.65
C THR A 101 -13.82 0.41 -11.50
N ASP A 102 -14.31 0.98 -12.61
CA ASP A 102 -15.32 0.37 -13.48
C ASP A 102 -14.82 0.15 -14.93
N GLY A 103 -13.60 0.60 -15.23
CA GLY A 103 -12.99 0.60 -16.57
C GLY A 103 -13.60 1.61 -17.55
N LYS A 104 -14.61 2.38 -17.13
CA LYS A 104 -15.41 3.27 -17.99
C LYS A 104 -15.18 4.74 -17.64
N SER A 105 -15.24 5.06 -16.36
CA SER A 105 -15.07 6.40 -15.81
C SER A 105 -13.64 6.54 -15.29
N TRP A 106 -12.93 7.57 -15.73
CA TRP A 106 -11.52 7.77 -15.41
C TRP A 106 -11.32 9.10 -14.68
N SER A 107 -10.49 9.08 -13.64
CA SER A 107 -10.12 10.27 -12.87
C SER A 107 -8.60 10.37 -12.79
N GLU A 108 -8.07 11.58 -12.68
CA GLU A 108 -6.63 11.75 -12.47
C GLU A 108 -6.19 11.16 -11.13
N VAL A 109 -5.05 10.48 -11.12
CA VAL A 109 -4.45 9.94 -9.90
C VAL A 109 -3.77 11.10 -9.15
N PRO A 110 -4.13 11.38 -7.89
CA PRO A 110 -3.48 12.44 -7.12
C PRO A 110 -1.97 12.24 -7.05
N GLU A 111 -1.22 13.29 -7.40
CA GLU A 111 0.25 13.32 -7.42
C GLU A 111 0.89 12.18 -8.24
N TRP A 112 0.10 11.52 -9.10
CA TRP A 112 0.49 10.36 -9.89
C TRP A 112 1.11 9.23 -9.06
N LYS A 113 0.62 9.03 -7.82
CA LYS A 113 1.07 8.00 -6.88
C LYS A 113 0.11 6.81 -6.82
N TRP A 114 0.65 5.59 -6.73
CA TRP A 114 -0.14 4.38 -6.49
C TRP A 114 0.65 3.35 -5.67
N GLU A 115 -0.05 2.43 -5.02
CA GLU A 115 0.57 1.31 -4.32
C GLU A 115 0.65 0.09 -5.27
N GLY A 116 1.85 -0.45 -5.45
CA GLY A 116 2.07 -1.64 -6.26
C GLY A 116 1.58 -2.91 -5.56
N SER A 117 1.52 -3.99 -6.32
CA SER A 117 1.13 -5.31 -5.78
C SER A 117 2.09 -5.87 -4.72
N ASP A 118 3.29 -5.30 -4.60
CA ASP A 118 4.31 -5.60 -3.60
C ASP A 118 4.19 -4.74 -2.33
N GLY A 119 3.20 -3.84 -2.25
CA GLY A 119 2.99 -2.93 -1.13
C GLY A 119 3.91 -1.71 -1.09
N LYS A 120 4.74 -1.52 -2.12
CA LYS A 120 5.57 -0.32 -2.25
C LYS A 120 4.78 0.80 -2.91
N TRP A 121 5.11 2.04 -2.58
CA TRP A 121 4.52 3.19 -3.24
C TRP A 121 5.35 3.56 -4.46
N TYR A 122 4.67 3.79 -5.58
CA TYR A 122 5.24 4.20 -6.85
C TYR A 122 4.67 5.54 -7.25
N LYS A 123 5.45 6.33 -8.00
CA LYS A 123 4.94 7.53 -8.67
C LYS A 123 5.67 7.83 -9.96
N PHE A 124 5.01 8.55 -10.84
CA PHE A 124 5.66 9.20 -11.98
C PHE A 124 5.90 10.68 -11.68
N ASP A 125 7.01 11.22 -12.19
CA ASP A 125 7.18 12.66 -12.33
C ASP A 125 6.72 13.14 -13.72
N ASN A 126 6.83 14.45 -13.96
CA ASN A 126 6.43 15.07 -15.23
C ASN A 126 7.21 14.55 -16.46
N ASN A 127 8.32 13.84 -16.26
CA ASN A 127 9.13 13.23 -17.32
C ASN A 127 8.87 11.72 -17.45
N TRP A 128 7.82 11.19 -16.80
CA TRP A 128 7.53 9.76 -16.71
C TRP A 128 8.66 8.94 -16.06
N THR A 129 9.49 9.58 -15.23
CA THR A 129 10.47 8.83 -14.42
C THR A 129 9.74 8.12 -13.29
N LEU A 130 10.00 6.84 -13.13
CA LEU A 130 9.47 6.06 -12.02
C LEU A 130 10.28 6.32 -10.75
N TRP A 131 9.58 6.69 -9.68
CA TRP A 131 10.10 6.78 -8.32
C TRP A 131 9.42 5.74 -7.44
N VAL A 132 10.17 5.22 -6.48
CA VAL A 132 9.70 4.23 -5.51
C VAL A 132 9.99 4.72 -4.11
N ASN A 133 9.04 4.45 -3.23
CA ASN A 133 9.16 4.62 -1.79
C ASN A 133 8.95 3.22 -1.19
N GLU A 134 10.07 2.60 -0.82
CA GLU A 134 10.12 1.21 -0.36
C GLU A 134 10.12 1.16 1.13
#